data_AF-A0A3V4QQF3-F1
#
_entry.id   AF-A0A3V4QQF3-F1
#
_cell.length_a   1.000
_cell.length_b   1.000
_cell.length_c   1.000
_cell.angle_alpha   90.00
_cell.angle_beta   90.00
_cell.angle_gamma   90.00
#
_symmetry.space_group_name_H-M   'P 1'
#
loop_
_entity.id
_entity.type
_entity.pdbx_description
1 polymer ?
#
loop_
_entity_poly.entity_id
_entity_poly.type
_entity_poly.pdbx_seq_one_letter_code
_entity_poly.pdbx_strand_id
1 'polypeptide(L)'
;MESLLKSEVISDDVRRLLLEIMFAGVNHSLISQVHAMLPALTVIVPDKKLQLVCLALLLAGLNEPLKAAKILSDIDLPEAMALRLLFPAPNEGFEN
;
A
#
# COMPACT_ATOMS: atom_id res chain seq x y z
N MET A 1 22.15 -15.77 29.94
CA MET A 1 20.75 -15.63 29.47
C MET A 1 20.73 -14.47 28.48
N GLU A 2 21.25 -14.70 27.27
CA GLU A 2 21.44 -13.67 26.23
C GLU A 2 20.72 -14.10 24.93
N SER A 3 19.47 -14.55 25.04
CA SER A 3 18.74 -15.17 23.93
C SER A 3 17.32 -14.61 23.73
N LEU A 4 17.01 -13.43 24.27
CA LEU A 4 15.67 -12.84 24.15
C LEU A 4 15.62 -11.52 23.35
N LEU A 5 16.75 -11.06 22.81
CA LEU A 5 16.84 -9.81 22.03
C LEU A 5 17.01 -10.01 20.52
N LYS A 6 17.01 -11.26 20.02
CA LYS A 6 17.15 -11.55 18.58
C LYS A 6 15.81 -11.55 17.81
N SER A 7 14.70 -11.13 18.41
CA SER A 7 13.35 -11.39 17.85
C SER A 7 12.68 -10.23 17.08
N GLU A 8 13.32 -9.11 16.78
CA GLU A 8 12.54 -7.92 16.37
C GLU A 8 12.90 -7.24 15.04
N VAL A 9 13.49 -7.96 14.09
CA VAL A 9 13.66 -7.41 12.73
C VAL A 9 13.10 -8.37 11.69
N ILE A 10 11.96 -8.01 11.11
CA ILE A 10 11.44 -8.64 9.90
C ILE A 10 12.49 -8.42 8.79
N SER A 11 12.94 -9.50 8.13
CA SER A 11 13.90 -9.38 7.03
C SER A 11 13.26 -8.73 5.81
N ASP A 12 14.08 -8.17 4.92
CA ASP A 12 13.60 -7.53 3.70
C ASP A 12 12.83 -8.49 2.80
N ASP A 13 13.24 -9.77 2.74
CA ASP A 13 12.52 -10.81 2.00
C ASP A 13 11.12 -11.05 2.57
N VAL A 14 10.98 -11.08 3.89
CA VAL A 14 9.67 -11.24 4.53
C VAL A 14 8.81 -9.99 4.33
N ARG A 15 9.38 -8.78 4.39
CA ARG A 15 8.65 -7.55 4.06
C ARG A 15 8.15 -7.56 2.62
N ARG A 16 9.02 -7.92 1.66
CA ARG A 16 8.63 -8.05 0.25
C ARG A 16 7.50 -9.06 0.08
N LEU A 17 7.62 -10.26 0.65
CA LEU A 17 6.60 -11.30 0.56
C LEU A 17 5.25 -10.83 1.15
N LEU A 18 5.27 -10.17 2.31
CA LEU A 18 4.05 -9.64 2.93
C LEU A 18 3.37 -8.58 2.04
N LEU A 19 4.14 -7.68 1.43
CA LEU A 19 3.62 -6.68 0.51
C LEU A 19 3.01 -7.32 -0.75
N GLU A 20 3.71 -8.31 -1.33
CA GLU A 20 3.23 -9.08 -2.48
C GLU A 20 1.93 -9.81 -2.16
N ILE A 21 1.81 -10.41 -0.96
CA ILE A 21 0.57 -11.05 -0.49
C ILE A 21 -0.58 -10.04 -0.40
N MET A 22 -0.32 -8.82 0.09
CA MET A 22 -1.37 -7.78 0.14
C MET A 22 -1.85 -7.38 -1.27
N PHE A 23 -0.93 -7.22 -2.23
CA PHE A 23 -1.29 -6.93 -3.62
C PHE A 23 -2.01 -8.09 -4.31
N ALA A 24 -1.56 -9.32 -4.11
CA ALA A 24 -2.28 -10.50 -4.58
C ALA A 24 -3.67 -10.59 -3.94
N GLY A 25 -3.79 -10.27 -2.65
CA GLY A 25 -5.04 -10.28 -1.91
C GLY A 25 -6.10 -9.37 -2.52
N VAL A 26 -5.75 -8.12 -2.86
CA VAL A 26 -6.71 -7.22 -3.53
C VAL A 26 -7.11 -7.74 -4.91
N ASN A 27 -6.15 -8.24 -5.70
CA ASN A 27 -6.41 -8.79 -7.04
C ASN A 27 -7.30 -10.05 -7.01
N HIS A 28 -7.28 -10.80 -5.91
CA HIS A 28 -8.06 -12.02 -5.71
C HIS A 28 -9.27 -11.82 -4.78
N SER A 29 -9.68 -10.57 -4.52
CA SER A 29 -10.86 -10.24 -3.69
C SER A 29 -10.82 -10.78 -2.25
N LEU A 30 -9.62 -10.95 -1.68
CA LEU A 30 -9.40 -11.32 -0.27
C LEU A 30 -9.49 -10.08 0.63
N ILE A 31 -10.61 -9.36 0.54
CA ILE A 31 -10.78 -8.01 1.10
C ILE A 31 -10.57 -7.99 2.61
N SER A 32 -11.15 -8.95 3.34
CA SER A 32 -11.02 -9.04 4.79
C SER A 32 -9.57 -9.27 5.24
N GLN A 33 -8.82 -10.09 4.50
CA GLN A 33 -7.42 -10.40 4.80
C GLN A 33 -6.54 -9.16 4.56
N VAL A 34 -6.74 -8.46 3.44
CA VAL A 34 -6.01 -7.23 3.14
C VAL A 34 -6.29 -6.17 4.22
N HIS A 35 -7.55 -5.99 4.62
CA HIS A 35 -7.90 -5.07 5.70
C HIS A 35 -7.23 -5.43 7.03
N ALA A 36 -7.16 -6.71 7.38
CA ALA A 36 -6.47 -7.16 8.58
C ALA A 36 -4.96 -6.88 8.53
N MET A 37 -4.35 -6.86 7.34
CA MET A 37 -2.92 -6.61 7.15
C MET A 37 -2.56 -5.12 7.04
N LEU A 38 -3.48 -4.25 6.61
CA LEU A 38 -3.23 -2.81 6.42
C LEU A 38 -2.54 -2.11 7.60
N PRO A 39 -2.88 -2.36 8.88
CA PRO A 39 -2.20 -1.75 10.01
C PRO A 39 -0.70 -2.07 10.09
N ALA A 40 -0.26 -3.20 9.52
CA ALA A 40 1.15 -3.59 9.49
C ALA A 40 1.95 -2.92 8.36
N LEU A 41 1.32 -2.15 7.47
CA LEU A 41 1.97 -1.58 6.30
C LEU A 41 3.17 -0.68 6.64
N THR A 42 3.12 0.06 7.75
CA THR A 42 4.24 0.91 8.23
C THR A 42 5.47 0.10 8.63
N VAL A 43 5.26 -1.14 9.06
CA VAL A 43 6.35 -2.07 9.36
C VAL A 43 6.79 -2.74 8.06
N ILE A 44 5.87 -3.11 7.18
CA ILE A 44 6.21 -3.79 5.91
C ILE A 44 7.00 -2.87 4.96
N VAL A 45 6.65 -1.58 4.88
CA VAL A 45 7.31 -0.60 4.00
C VAL A 45 7.85 0.55 4.85
N PRO A 46 9.14 0.52 5.25
CA PRO A 46 9.72 1.52 6.16
C PRO A 46 9.85 2.93 5.54
N ASP A 47 10.04 3.02 4.22
CA ASP A 47 10.07 4.30 3.52
C ASP A 47 8.66 4.90 3.46
N LYS A 48 8.46 6.05 4.11
CA LYS A 48 7.14 6.67 4.24
C LYS A 48 6.51 7.08 2.92
N LYS A 49 7.29 7.55 1.94
CA LYS A 49 6.74 7.98 0.66
C LYS A 49 6.33 6.76 -0.16
N LEU A 50 7.17 5.73 -0.20
CA LEU A 50 6.85 4.45 -0.86
C LEU A 50 5.68 3.75 -0.19
N GLN A 51 5.59 3.79 1.14
CA GLN A 51 4.45 3.25 1.91
C GLN A 51 3.13 3.88 1.45
N LEU A 52 3.10 5.19 1.22
CA LEU A 52 1.90 5.87 0.72
C LEU A 52 1.57 5.47 -0.71
N VAL A 53 2.57 5.25 -1.57
CA VAL A 53 2.36 4.71 -2.93
C VAL A 53 1.74 3.31 -2.86
N CYS A 54 2.29 2.42 -2.02
CA CYS A 54 1.74 1.09 -1.80
C CYS A 54 0.31 1.14 -1.24
N LEU A 55 0.05 2.05 -0.28
CA LEU A 55 -1.28 2.26 0.27
C LEU A 55 -2.27 2.68 -0.82
N ALA A 56 -1.90 3.63 -1.70
CA ALA A 56 -2.77 4.05 -2.78
C ALA A 56 -3.16 2.90 -3.71
N LEU A 57 -2.20 2.05 -4.09
CA LEU A 57 -2.47 0.86 -4.91
C LEU A 57 -3.41 -0.13 -4.20
N LEU A 58 -3.21 -0.36 -2.90
CA LEU A 58 -4.10 -1.21 -2.12
C LEU A 58 -5.51 -0.63 -2.03
N LEU A 59 -5.65 0.68 -1.78
CA LEU A 59 -6.94 1.36 -1.74
C LEU A 59 -7.67 1.29 -3.09
N ALA A 60 -6.94 1.37 -4.20
CA ALA A 60 -7.50 1.15 -5.54
C ALA A 60 -8.17 -0.23 -5.66
N GLY A 61 -7.44 -1.29 -5.28
CA GLY A 61 -7.94 -2.65 -5.28
C GLY A 61 -9.04 -2.93 -4.25
N LEU A 62 -9.13 -2.09 -3.20
CA LEU A 62 -10.21 -2.09 -2.21
C LEU A 62 -11.41 -1.21 -2.62
N ASN A 63 -11.49 -0.82 -3.90
CA ASN A 63 -12.57 0.00 -4.46
C ASN A 63 -12.65 1.42 -3.86
N GLU A 64 -11.51 2.00 -3.48
CA GLU A 64 -11.38 3.38 -3.01
C GLU A 64 -10.48 4.25 -3.93
N PRO A 65 -10.73 4.31 -5.26
CA PRO A 65 -9.82 4.93 -6.23
C PRO A 65 -9.62 6.45 -6.03
N LEU A 66 -10.60 7.18 -5.50
CA LEU A 66 -10.45 8.62 -5.22
C LEU A 66 -9.47 8.90 -4.08
N LYS A 67 -9.49 8.07 -3.04
CA LYS A 67 -8.52 8.20 -1.94
C LYS A 67 -7.12 7.84 -2.42
N ALA A 68 -7.00 6.81 -3.26
CA ALA A 68 -5.75 6.46 -3.92
C ALA A 68 -5.22 7.64 -4.76
N ALA A 69 -6.06 8.24 -5.60
CA ALA A 69 -5.70 9.39 -6.44
C ALA A 69 -5.18 10.57 -5.61
N LYS A 70 -5.90 10.92 -4.53
CA LYS A 70 -5.51 12.00 -3.61
C LYS A 70 -4.16 11.74 -2.94
N ILE A 71 -3.91 10.51 -2.50
CA ILE A 71 -2.62 10.16 -1.91
C ILE A 71 -1.50 10.31 -2.95
N LEU A 72 -1.72 9.81 -4.17
CA LEU A 72 -0.73 9.87 -5.23
C LEU A 72 -0.42 11.32 -5.67
N SER A 73 -1.39 12.24 -5.66
CA SER A 73 -1.18 13.64 -6.03
C SER A 73 -0.19 14.39 -5.12
N ASP A 74 -0.07 13.94 -3.88
CA ASP A 74 0.73 14.62 -2.85
C ASP A 74 2.17 14.09 -2.77
N ILE A 75 2.51 13.05 -3.56
CA ILE A 75 3.82 12.35 -3.50
C ILE A 75 4.63 12.60 -4.77
N ASP A 76 5.85 13.15 -4.62
CA ASP A 76 6.80 13.52 -5.67
C ASP A 76 7.73 12.37 -6.12
N LEU A 77 7.38 11.12 -5.84
CA LEU A 77 8.15 9.95 -6.30
C LEU A 77 7.85 9.63 -7.77
N PRO A 78 8.85 9.16 -8.55
CA PRO A 78 8.62 8.73 -9.93
C PRO A 78 7.49 7.71 -10.09
N GLU A 79 7.41 6.74 -9.17
CA GLU A 79 6.36 5.72 -9.15
C GLU A 79 4.99 6.35 -8.94
N ALA A 80 4.87 7.31 -8.02
CA ALA A 80 3.63 8.01 -7.79
C ALA A 80 3.20 8.82 -9.02
N MET A 81 4.13 9.55 -9.63
CA MET A 81 3.89 10.35 -10.83
C MET A 81 3.41 9.49 -11.99
N ALA A 82 4.03 8.33 -12.21
CA ALA A 82 3.63 7.38 -13.25
C ALA A 82 2.22 6.83 -12.99
N LEU A 83 1.90 6.50 -11.74
CA LEU A 83 0.62 5.91 -11.38
C LEU A 83 -0.55 6.89 -11.47
N ARG A 84 -0.37 8.19 -11.22
CA ARG A 84 -1.45 9.20 -11.27
C ARG A 84 -2.29 9.15 -12.55
N LEU A 85 -1.67 8.79 -13.68
CA LEU A 85 -2.33 8.69 -14.98
C LEU A 85 -3.37 7.55 -15.06
N LEU A 86 -3.31 6.59 -14.14
CA LEU A 86 -4.21 5.44 -14.07
C LEU A 86 -5.39 5.68 -13.12
N PHE A 87 -5.41 6.83 -12.43
CA PHE A 87 -6.41 7.16 -11.42
C PHE A 87 -7.24 8.35 -11.85
N PRO A 88 -8.51 8.43 -11.40
CA PRO A 88 -9.34 9.61 -11.61
C PRO A 88 -8.65 10.86 -11.07
N ALA A 89 -8.88 12.02 -11.68
CA ALA A 89 -8.40 13.26 -11.10
C ALA A 89 -9.03 13.44 -9.70
N PRO A 90 -8.26 13.87 -8.67
CA PRO A 90 -8.77 14.00 -7.30
C PRO A 90 -10.00 14.92 -7.14
N ASN A 91 -10.30 15.72 -8.16
CA ASN A 91 -11.34 16.74 -8.18
C ASN A 91 -12.40 16.51 -9.28
N GLU A 92 -12.33 15.42 -10.02
CA GLU A 92 -13.41 15.04 -10.94
C GLU A 92 -14.47 14.27 -10.15
N GLY A 93 -15.63 14.90 -9.97
CA GLY A 93 -16.82 14.21 -9.47
C GLY A 93 -17.24 13.16 -10.49
N PHE A 94 -17.50 11.93 -10.05
CA PHE A 94 -18.08 10.91 -10.91
C PHE A 94 -19.51 11.32 -11.27
N GLU A 95 -19.77 11.56 -12.57
CA GLU A 95 -21.10 11.32 -13.11
C GLU A 95 -21.23 9.80 -13.33
N ASN A 96 -22.24 9.21 -12.68
CA ASN A 96 -22.64 7.81 -12.89
C ASN A 96 -23.35 7.64 -14.23
#